data_AF-A0AAQ3NUB4-F1
#
_entry.id   AF-A0AAQ3NUB4-F1
#
_cell.length_a   1.000
_cell.length_b   1.000
_cell.length_c   1.000
_cell.angle_alpha   90.00
_cell.angle_beta   90.00
_cell.angle_gamma   90.00
#
_symmetry.space_group_name_H-M   'P 1'
#
loop_
_entity.id
_entity.type
_entity.pdbx_description
1 polymer ?
#
loop_
_entity_poly.entity_id
_entity_poly.type
_entity_poly.pdbx_seq_one_letter_code
_entity_poly.pdbx_strand_id
1 'polypeptide(L)'
;MTTTFCLQLILATVTDNGNSTSPKILSENNIKFLFEIQKKVDAICANYSGSMVSLQDICMKPLDKNCATQSVLQVYPKGRVCGSKMDPKNFDDYGGVEHLNYCFEHYSSTEQCMSAFKAPLDPSTVLGGFSGNDYSRASVFVVTYPVNNVVDKEGNGTRKALVPPC
;
A
#
# COMPACT_ATOMS: atom_id res chain seq x y z
N MET A 1 19.27 -1.10 16.50
CA MET A 1 18.77 -0.49 15.26
C MET A 1 17.91 -1.53 14.58
N THR A 2 16.59 -1.33 14.57
CA THR A 2 15.70 -2.14 13.74
C THR A 2 15.95 -1.71 12.31
N THR A 3 16.36 -2.63 11.45
CA THR A 3 16.42 -2.37 10.01
C THR A 3 15.00 -2.56 9.48
N THR A 4 14.60 -1.88 8.40
CA THR A 4 13.29 -2.12 7.77
C THR A 4 13.54 -2.75 6.41
N PHE A 5 12.90 -3.89 6.13
CA PHE A 5 12.84 -4.41 4.77
C PHE A 5 11.55 -3.93 4.11
N CYS A 6 11.61 -3.65 2.81
CA CYS A 6 10.44 -3.26 2.03
C CYS A 6 10.14 -4.37 1.02
N LEU A 7 9.00 -5.04 1.18
CA LEU A 7 8.46 -5.86 0.09
C LEU A 7 7.71 -4.94 -0.87
N GLN A 8 7.95 -5.08 -2.17
CA GLN A 8 7.30 -4.26 -3.18
C GLN A 8 6.51 -5.12 -4.16
N LEU A 9 5.26 -4.74 -4.37
CA LEU A 9 4.39 -5.24 -5.43
C LEU A 9 4.24 -4.14 -6.48
N ILE A 10 4.59 -4.46 -7.73
CA ILE A 10 4.56 -3.52 -8.85
C ILE A 10 3.54 -4.03 -9.87
N LEU A 11 2.58 -3.18 -10.23
CA LEU A 11 1.55 -3.49 -11.23
C LEU A 11 1.59 -2.42 -12.30
N ALA A 12 1.92 -2.81 -13.53
CA ALA A 12 2.07 -1.89 -14.66
C ALA A 12 1.03 -2.19 -15.74
N THR A 13 0.53 -1.15 -16.40
CA THR A 13 -0.23 -1.28 -17.65
C THR A 13 0.73 -1.49 -18.81
N VAL A 14 0.36 -2.37 -19.73
CA VAL A 14 1.06 -2.55 -21.01
C VAL A 14 0.23 -1.84 -22.08
N THR A 15 0.87 -1.08 -22.97
CA THR A 15 0.19 -0.48 -24.12
C THR A 15 -0.19 -1.58 -25.11
N ASP A 16 -1.45 -1.59 -25.54
CA ASP A 16 -1.85 -2.42 -26.67
C ASP A 16 -1.30 -1.80 -27.97
N ASN A 17 -0.63 -2.63 -28.77
CA ASN A 17 0.12 -2.21 -29.96
C ASN A 17 -0.84 -1.74 -31.08
N GLY A 18 -1.38 -0.53 -30.95
CA GLY A 18 -2.25 0.05 -31.97
C GLY A 18 -2.84 1.42 -31.62
N ASN A 19 -2.86 1.84 -30.36
CA ASN A 19 -3.43 3.13 -29.97
C ASN A 19 -2.40 4.00 -29.26
N SER A 20 -2.15 5.20 -29.80
CA SER A 20 -1.16 6.19 -29.34
C SER A 20 -1.43 6.80 -27.95
N THR A 21 -2.42 6.29 -27.22
CA THR A 21 -2.82 6.80 -25.91
C THR A 21 -1.87 6.27 -24.84
N SER A 22 -1.23 7.18 -24.08
CA SER A 22 -0.38 6.80 -22.95
C SER A 22 -1.14 5.88 -21.99
N PRO A 23 -0.53 4.77 -21.52
CA PRO A 23 -1.22 3.80 -20.70
C PRO A 23 -1.53 4.41 -19.33
N LYS A 24 -2.82 4.51 -18.98
CA LYS A 24 -3.26 5.07 -17.69
C LYS A 24 -3.58 3.95 -16.72
N ILE A 25 -2.79 3.83 -15.65
CA ILE A 25 -3.03 2.87 -14.57
C ILE A 25 -4.20 3.32 -13.68
N LEU A 26 -4.42 4.63 -13.55
CA LEU A 26 -5.50 5.23 -12.76
C LEU A 26 -6.85 5.12 -13.49
N SER A 27 -7.51 3.98 -13.31
CA SER A 27 -8.89 3.75 -13.72
C SER A 27 -9.64 3.01 -12.62
N GLU A 28 -10.97 3.13 -12.58
CA GLU A 28 -11.80 2.43 -11.60
C GLU A 28 -11.55 0.92 -11.61
N ASN A 29 -11.49 0.32 -12.79
CA ASN A 29 -11.28 -1.13 -12.94
C ASN A 29 -9.93 -1.55 -12.39
N ASN A 30 -8.86 -0.81 -12.70
CA ASN A 30 -7.52 -1.12 -12.22
C ASN A 30 -7.41 -0.93 -10.70
N ILE A 31 -8.09 0.08 -10.15
CA ILE A 31 -8.13 0.31 -8.70
C ILE A 31 -8.91 -0.80 -8.00
N LYS A 32 -10.11 -1.16 -8.48
CA LYS A 32 -10.90 -2.30 -7.98
C LYS A 32 -10.10 -3.62 -8.07
N PHE A 33 -9.33 -3.80 -9.12
CA PHE A 33 -8.40 -4.93 -9.24
C PHE A 33 -7.28 -4.89 -8.20
N LEU A 34 -6.70 -3.71 -7.95
CA LEU A 34 -5.68 -3.51 -6.91
C LEU A 34 -6.22 -3.82 -5.51
N PHE A 35 -7.48 -3.49 -5.21
CA PHE A 35 -8.16 -3.90 -3.97
C PHE A 35 -8.12 -5.42 -3.79
N GLU A 36 -8.48 -6.18 -4.82
CA GLU A 36 -8.49 -7.65 -4.75
C GLU A 36 -7.08 -8.24 -4.63
N ILE A 37 -6.07 -7.65 -5.27
CA ILE A 37 -4.68 -8.10 -5.10
C ILE A 37 -4.20 -7.86 -3.68
N GLN A 38 -4.35 -6.64 -3.13
CA GLN A 38 -3.89 -6.35 -1.78
C GLN A 38 -4.61 -7.19 -0.73
N LYS A 39 -5.90 -7.46 -0.93
CA LYS A 39 -6.68 -8.39 -0.09
C LYS A 39 -6.12 -9.82 -0.11
N LYS A 40 -5.58 -10.29 -1.24
CA LYS A 40 -4.89 -11.59 -1.32
C LYS A 40 -3.55 -11.54 -0.60
N VAL A 41 -2.79 -10.45 -0.73
CA VAL A 41 -1.51 -10.26 -0.03
C VAL A 41 -1.71 -10.21 1.49
N ASP A 42 -2.73 -9.49 1.96
CA ASP A 42 -3.08 -9.40 3.38
C ASP A 42 -3.51 -10.74 3.98
N ALA A 43 -3.98 -11.68 3.15
CA ALA A 43 -4.37 -13.03 3.55
C ALA A 43 -3.22 -14.05 3.53
N ILE A 44 -2.01 -13.65 3.13
CA ILE A 44 -0.83 -14.54 3.13
C ILE A 44 -0.45 -14.85 4.59
N CYS A 45 -0.44 -16.15 4.89
CA CYS A 45 0.06 -16.69 6.14
C CYS A 45 1.11 -17.77 5.86
N ALA A 46 2.13 -17.84 6.71
CA ALA A 46 3.16 -18.86 6.66
C ALA A 46 3.26 -19.56 8.02
N ASN A 47 3.56 -20.86 8.01
CA ASN A 47 3.94 -21.56 9.22
C ASN A 47 5.44 -21.36 9.47
N TYR A 48 5.78 -20.75 10.60
CA TYR A 48 7.14 -20.58 11.05
C TYR A 48 7.27 -21.08 12.49
N SER A 49 8.08 -22.13 12.69
CA SER A 49 8.30 -22.77 14.00
C SER A 49 7.02 -23.22 14.70
N GLY A 50 6.03 -23.72 13.95
CA GLY A 50 4.76 -24.20 14.50
C GLY A 50 3.75 -23.09 14.81
N SER A 51 4.07 -21.82 14.55
CA SER A 51 3.15 -20.70 14.65
C SER A 51 2.74 -20.22 13.26
N MET A 52 1.46 -19.92 13.08
CA MET A 52 0.97 -19.23 11.88
C MET A 52 1.30 -17.75 12.01
N VAL A 53 2.03 -17.21 11.02
CA VAL A 53 2.48 -15.81 10.98
C VAL A 53 1.89 -15.15 9.73
N SER A 54 1.28 -13.99 9.89
CA SER A 54 0.70 -13.18 8.82
C SER A 54 1.50 -11.89 8.57
N LEU A 55 1.16 -11.17 7.50
CA LEU A 55 1.77 -9.87 7.22
C LEU A 55 1.51 -8.84 8.34
N GLN A 56 0.34 -8.90 8.99
CA GLN A 56 -0.04 -7.98 10.07
C GLN A 56 0.81 -8.16 11.33
N ASP A 57 1.41 -9.34 11.49
CA ASP A 57 2.24 -9.69 12.64
C ASP A 57 3.65 -9.11 12.51
N ILE A 58 4.13 -8.92 11.28
CA ILE A 58 5.53 -8.60 10.98
C ILE A 58 5.74 -7.19 10.40
N CYS A 59 4.66 -6.52 9.97
CA CYS A 59 4.73 -5.20 9.36
C CYS A 59 5.17 -4.11 10.34
N MET A 60 5.79 -3.06 9.81
CA MET A 60 6.13 -1.85 10.57
C MET A 60 4.85 -1.08 10.91
N LYS A 61 4.73 -0.61 12.16
CA LYS A 61 3.57 0.14 12.68
C LYS A 61 4.09 1.40 13.39
N PRO A 62 4.12 2.57 12.73
CA PRO A 62 4.83 3.74 13.25
C PRO A 62 4.05 4.48 14.34
N LEU A 63 2.71 4.43 14.32
CA LEU A 63 1.85 5.15 15.27
C LEU A 63 0.91 4.19 16.02
N ASP A 64 -0.09 3.66 15.31
CA ASP A 64 -1.17 2.85 15.86
C ASP A 64 -0.97 1.34 15.55
N LYS A 65 -2.06 0.57 15.53
CA LYS A 65 -2.04 -0.87 15.21
C LYS A 65 -1.98 -1.18 13.71
N ASN A 66 -2.09 -0.17 12.86
CA ASN A 66 -2.13 -0.33 11.40
C ASN A 66 -0.71 -0.49 10.83
N CYS A 67 -0.53 -1.48 9.97
CA CYS A 67 0.68 -1.56 9.14
C CYS A 67 0.89 -0.27 8.37
N ALA A 68 2.14 0.16 8.27
CA ALA A 68 2.53 1.31 7.48
C ALA A 68 1.99 1.12 6.06
N THR A 69 2.34 0.06 5.33
CA THR A 69 1.98 -0.13 3.90
C THR A 69 2.16 1.16 3.07
N GLN A 70 2.16 1.12 1.76
CA GLN A 70 2.28 2.33 0.95
C GLN A 70 1.58 1.97 -0.34
N SER A 71 0.39 2.53 -0.55
CA SER A 71 -0.48 2.18 -1.67
C SER A 71 -1.39 3.34 -1.96
N VAL A 72 -1.73 3.55 -3.25
CA VAL A 72 -2.75 4.51 -3.68
C VAL A 72 -4.09 4.31 -2.97
N LEU A 73 -4.37 3.10 -2.50
CA LEU A 73 -5.62 2.83 -1.78
C LEU A 73 -5.66 3.52 -0.41
N GLN A 74 -4.52 3.88 0.20
CA GLN A 74 -4.45 4.45 1.55
C GLN A 74 -5.17 5.76 1.79
N VAL A 75 -5.53 6.47 0.72
CA VAL A 75 -6.37 7.67 0.82
C VAL A 75 -7.80 7.33 1.24
N TYR A 76 -8.24 6.08 1.01
CA TYR A 76 -9.58 5.65 1.41
C TYR A 76 -9.55 5.08 2.83
N PRO A 77 -10.40 5.58 3.73
CA PRO A 77 -10.43 5.12 5.10
C PRO A 77 -10.78 3.62 5.17
N LYS A 78 -10.05 2.86 5.98
CA LYS A 78 -10.41 1.49 6.33
C LYS A 78 -11.66 1.50 7.21
N GLY A 79 -12.55 0.51 7.04
CA GLY A 79 -13.66 0.31 7.99
C GLY A 79 -13.14 0.15 9.43
N ARG A 80 -13.98 0.48 10.43
CA ARG A 80 -13.59 0.47 11.86
C ARG A 80 -13.59 -0.92 12.53
N VAL A 81 -13.52 -2.01 11.78
CA VAL A 81 -13.43 -3.38 12.33
C VAL A 81 -11.96 -3.82 12.34
N CYS A 82 -11.47 -4.45 13.41
CA CYS A 82 -10.13 -5.07 13.43
C CYS A 82 -10.02 -6.05 12.25
N GLY A 83 -9.08 -5.82 11.32
CA GLY A 83 -9.01 -6.59 10.07
C GLY A 83 -9.92 -6.08 8.94
N SER A 84 -10.48 -4.86 9.06
CA SER A 84 -11.23 -4.24 7.97
C SER A 84 -10.34 -4.00 6.79
N LYS A 85 -10.70 -4.73 5.74
CA LYS A 85 -10.23 -4.49 4.39
C LYS A 85 -10.57 -3.06 4.00
N MET A 86 -9.73 -2.54 3.12
CA MET A 86 -10.10 -1.47 2.22
C MET A 86 -11.41 -1.87 1.54
N ASP A 87 -12.52 -1.19 1.85
CA ASP A 87 -13.83 -1.53 1.29
C ASP A 87 -13.99 -0.82 -0.06
N PRO A 88 -14.19 -1.54 -1.18
CA PRO A 88 -14.50 -0.93 -2.47
C PRO A 88 -15.71 0.02 -2.42
N LYS A 89 -16.62 -0.15 -1.47
CA LYS A 89 -17.73 0.79 -1.25
C LYS A 89 -17.25 2.18 -0.83
N ASN A 90 -16.22 2.24 0.02
CA ASN A 90 -15.61 3.53 0.40
C ASN A 90 -14.93 4.20 -0.80
N PHE A 91 -14.46 3.44 -1.79
CA PHE A 91 -13.93 4.02 -3.02
C PHE A 91 -15.03 4.75 -3.80
N ASP A 92 -16.18 4.11 -4.03
CA ASP A 92 -17.29 4.70 -4.76
C ASP A 92 -17.90 5.90 -3.98
N ASP A 93 -18.07 5.77 -2.65
CA ASP A 93 -18.67 6.80 -1.78
C ASP A 93 -17.81 8.07 -1.61
N TYR A 94 -16.48 7.95 -1.71
CA TYR A 94 -15.54 9.07 -1.51
C TYR A 94 -15.18 9.79 -2.82
N GLY A 95 -15.84 9.48 -3.95
CA GLY A 95 -15.59 10.14 -5.24
C GLY A 95 -14.56 9.42 -6.12
N GLY A 96 -14.27 8.15 -5.83
CA GLY A 96 -13.52 7.27 -6.72
C GLY A 96 -12.18 7.84 -7.17
N VAL A 97 -11.90 7.75 -8.47
CA VAL A 97 -10.64 8.22 -9.10
C VAL A 97 -10.46 9.73 -8.95
N GLU A 98 -11.53 10.51 -8.93
CA GLU A 98 -11.44 11.98 -8.82
C GLU A 98 -10.88 12.41 -7.47
N HIS A 99 -11.33 11.77 -6.39
CA HIS A 99 -10.78 12.00 -5.05
C HIS A 99 -9.31 11.60 -4.94
N LEU A 100 -8.93 10.51 -5.62
CA LEU A 100 -7.53 10.09 -5.68
C LEU A 100 -6.66 11.13 -6.38
N ASN A 101 -7.11 11.66 -7.52
CA ASN A 101 -6.42 12.73 -8.24
C ASN A 101 -6.30 13.99 -7.38
N TYR A 102 -7.39 14.41 -6.72
CA TYR A 102 -7.39 15.53 -5.78
C TYR A 102 -6.36 15.31 -4.67
N CYS A 103 -6.32 14.11 -4.09
CA CYS A 103 -5.36 13.80 -3.04
C CYS A 103 -3.91 13.75 -3.51
N PHE A 104 -3.63 13.44 -4.79
CA PHE A 104 -2.27 13.54 -5.31
C PHE A 104 -1.81 14.97 -5.52
N GLU A 105 -2.73 15.90 -5.81
CA GLU A 105 -2.41 17.33 -5.89
C GLU A 105 -2.26 17.97 -4.50
N HIS A 106 -2.92 17.40 -3.49
CA HIS A 106 -3.01 17.95 -2.13
C HIS A 106 -2.46 17.04 -1.02
N TYR A 107 -1.56 16.11 -1.37
CA TYR A 107 -1.15 15.00 -0.49
C TYR A 107 -0.55 15.42 0.85
N SER A 108 0.02 16.64 0.95
CA SER A 108 0.60 17.19 2.17
C SER A 108 -0.23 18.30 2.82
N SER A 109 -1.25 18.82 2.13
CA SER A 109 -2.01 20.01 2.57
C SER A 109 -3.36 19.69 3.20
N THR A 110 -3.88 18.47 3.00
CA THR A 110 -5.23 18.10 3.41
C THR A 110 -5.22 16.83 4.26
N GLU A 111 -5.73 16.91 5.49
CA GLU A 111 -5.78 15.76 6.42
C GLU A 111 -6.61 14.59 5.89
N GLN A 112 -7.62 14.86 5.05
CA GLN A 112 -8.45 13.84 4.41
C GLN A 112 -7.68 12.94 3.42
N CYS A 113 -6.52 13.40 2.95
CA CYS A 113 -5.65 12.67 2.03
C CYS A 113 -4.50 11.96 2.76
N MET A 114 -4.48 12.01 4.09
CA MET A 114 -3.51 11.27 4.88
C MET A 114 -3.79 9.76 4.80
N SER A 115 -2.70 9.00 4.83
CA SER A 115 -2.73 7.55 4.90
C SER A 115 -3.42 7.04 6.16
N ALA A 116 -3.72 5.74 6.20
CA ALA A 116 -4.29 5.09 7.39
C ALA A 116 -3.38 5.14 8.64
N PHE A 117 -2.10 5.50 8.46
CA PHE A 117 -1.13 5.74 9.53
C PHE A 117 -0.81 7.24 9.72
N LYS A 118 -1.73 8.13 9.29
CA LYS A 118 -1.70 9.58 9.51
C LYS A 118 -0.46 10.28 8.95
N ALA A 119 0.04 9.82 7.81
CA ALA A 119 1.14 10.47 7.11
C ALA A 119 0.70 10.91 5.70
N PRO A 120 1.33 11.96 5.14
CA PRO A 120 1.16 12.31 3.74
C PRO A 120 1.49 11.13 2.82
N LEU A 121 0.64 10.89 1.82
CA LEU A 121 0.87 9.86 0.81
C LEU A 121 1.48 10.49 -0.44
N ASP A 122 2.81 10.65 -0.45
CA ASP A 122 3.53 11.18 -1.62
C ASP A 122 3.25 10.30 -2.86
N PRO A 123 2.67 10.85 -3.95
CA PRO A 123 2.36 10.10 -5.17
C PRO A 123 3.57 9.36 -5.74
N SER A 124 4.79 9.92 -5.58
CA SER A 124 6.04 9.33 -6.07
C SER A 124 6.40 8.01 -5.36
N THR A 125 5.78 7.72 -4.21
CA THR A 125 5.99 6.48 -3.46
C THR A 125 5.00 5.38 -3.83
N VAL A 126 3.92 5.71 -4.54
CA VAL A 126 2.81 4.80 -4.85
C VAL A 126 2.45 4.71 -6.34
N LEU A 127 2.98 5.63 -7.15
CA LEU A 127 2.85 5.67 -8.60
C LEU A 127 4.21 5.64 -9.29
N GLY A 128 4.21 5.19 -10.54
CA GLY A 128 5.36 5.27 -11.44
C GLY A 128 4.96 5.48 -12.89
N GLY A 129 5.94 5.83 -13.73
CA GLY A 129 5.74 6.00 -15.17
C GLY A 129 5.04 7.31 -15.57
N PHE A 130 5.08 8.32 -14.71
CA PHE A 130 4.63 9.69 -15.00
C PHE A 130 5.83 10.65 -15.13
N SER A 131 5.58 11.89 -15.55
CA SER A 131 6.61 12.93 -15.66
C SER A 131 6.19 14.18 -14.89
N GLY A 132 7.12 14.76 -14.13
CA GLY A 132 6.84 15.94 -13.30
C GLY A 132 5.75 15.64 -12.26
N ASN A 133 4.69 16.45 -12.27
CA ASN A 133 3.51 16.33 -11.40
C ASN A 133 2.28 15.76 -12.13
N ASP A 134 2.43 15.22 -13.35
CA ASP A 134 1.32 14.66 -14.13
C ASP A 134 0.98 13.23 -13.68
N TYR A 135 0.55 13.09 -12.42
CA TYR A 135 0.21 11.81 -11.80
C TYR A 135 -0.92 11.09 -12.54
N SER A 136 -1.80 11.86 -13.21
CA SER A 136 -2.91 11.35 -14.04
C SER A 136 -2.44 10.44 -15.19
N ARG A 137 -1.17 10.58 -15.59
CA ARG A 137 -0.52 9.79 -16.64
C ARG A 137 0.39 8.69 -16.13
N ALA A 138 0.33 8.37 -14.84
CA ALA A 138 1.00 7.20 -14.29
C ALA A 138 0.58 5.92 -15.01
N SER A 139 1.53 5.02 -15.18
CA SER A 139 1.36 3.71 -15.82
C SER A 139 1.65 2.55 -14.86
N VAL A 140 2.09 2.85 -13.63
CA VAL A 140 2.48 1.85 -12.64
C VAL A 140 1.88 2.18 -11.28
N PHE A 141 1.31 1.17 -10.62
CA PHE A 141 1.08 1.16 -9.18
C PHE A 141 2.26 0.53 -8.48
N VAL A 142 2.74 1.20 -7.43
CA VAL A 142 3.74 0.70 -6.51
C VAL A 142 3.08 0.49 -5.16
N VAL A 143 3.09 -0.75 -4.66
CA VAL A 143 2.65 -1.07 -3.31
C VAL A 143 3.84 -1.53 -2.50
N THR A 144 4.16 -0.79 -1.43
CA THR A 144 5.28 -1.11 -0.54
C THR A 144 4.75 -1.60 0.81
N TYR A 145 5.30 -2.69 1.31
CA TYR A 145 5.01 -3.26 2.62
C TYR A 145 6.28 -3.23 3.48
N PRO A 146 6.46 -2.18 4.31
CA PRO A 146 7.56 -2.12 5.25
C PRO A 146 7.37 -3.18 6.34
N VAL A 147 8.37 -4.03 6.54
CA VAL A 147 8.41 -5.08 7.56
C VAL A 147 9.60 -4.88 8.49
N ASN A 148 9.41 -5.17 9.76
CA ASN A 148 10.45 -4.99 10.77
C ASN A 148 11.53 -6.07 10.60
N ASN A 149 12.77 -5.65 10.38
CA ASN A 149 13.94 -6.53 10.39
C ASN A 149 14.73 -6.35 11.69
N VAL A 150 14.73 -7.41 12.50
CA VAL A 150 15.51 -7.46 13.74
C VAL A 150 16.86 -8.12 13.40
N VAL A 151 17.87 -7.29 13.11
CA VAL A 151 19.25 -7.76 12.97
C VAL A 151 19.85 -7.82 14.37
N ASP A 152 20.11 -9.02 14.88
CA ASP A 152 20.88 -9.18 16.11
C ASP A 152 22.38 -8.98 15.83
N LYS A 153 23.09 -8.36 16.77
CA LYS A 153 24.55 -8.10 16.64
C LYS A 153 25.39 -9.38 16.81
N GLU A 154 24.76 -10.49 17.21
CA GLU A 154 25.36 -11.82 17.23
C GLU A 154 25.02 -12.54 15.92
N GLY A 155 25.95 -12.46 14.96
CA GLY A 155 25.75 -12.83 13.55
C GLY A 155 25.56 -14.32 13.25
N ASN A 156 24.50 -14.96 13.79
CA ASN A 156 24.13 -16.30 13.34
C ASN A 156 22.63 -16.59 13.48
N GLY A 157 21.82 -15.97 12.61
CA GLY A 157 20.45 -16.44 12.34
C GLY A 157 19.43 -15.34 12.04
N THR A 158 18.60 -15.57 11.02
CA THR A 158 17.34 -14.83 10.78
C THR A 158 16.34 -15.16 11.89
N ARG A 159 16.14 -14.24 12.85
CA ARG A 159 15.10 -14.37 13.88
C ARG A 159 13.78 -13.72 13.43
N LYS A 160 12.70 -14.11 14.10
CA LYS A 160 11.33 -13.60 13.94
C LYS A 160 11.32 -12.07 13.89
N ALA A 161 10.53 -11.49 12.99
CA ALA A 161 10.01 -10.15 13.22
C ALA A 161 9.21 -10.17 14.54
N LEU A 162 9.44 -9.18 15.40
CA LEU A 162 8.77 -9.08 16.70
C LEU A 162 7.25 -8.95 16.48
N VAL A 163 6.54 -10.06 16.69
CA VAL A 163 5.08 -10.10 16.73
C VAL A 163 4.65 -9.73 18.15
N PRO A 164 4.06 -8.54 18.39
CA PRO A 164 3.47 -8.26 19.68
C PRO A 164 2.29 -9.23 19.91
N PRO A 165 2.12 -9.75 21.14
CA PRO A 165 0.97 -10.58 21.48
C PRO A 165 -0.33 -9.78 21.27
N CYS A 166 -1.36 -10.47 20.76
CA CYS A 166 -2.70 -9.93 20.47
C CYS A 166 -3.33 -9.21 21.67
#